data_AF-A0A358A1M3-F1
#
_entry.id   AF-A0A358A1M3-F1
#
_cell.length_a   1.000
_cell.length_b   1.000
_cell.length_c   1.000
_cell.angle_alpha   90.00
_cell.angle_beta   90.00
_cell.angle_gamma   90.00
#
_symmetry.space_group_name_H-M   'P 1'
#
loop_
_entity.id
_entity.type
_entity.pdbx_description
1 polymer ?
#
loop_
_entity_poly.entity_id
_entity_poly.type
_entity_poly.pdbx_seq_one_letter_code
_entity_poly.pdbx_strand_id
1 'polypeptide(L)'
;GLSTAFDMPTLMGYDSDSPWALGEVGRAGVAVDTLRDMEDLYADIDLGAVSTSMTINGPAAALLAMYVAVGEQGGVAKTDLAGTIQNDILKEYQAQKEYIYPPRPSMRI
;
A
#
# COMPACT_ATOMS: atom_id res chain seq x y z
N GLY A 1 -14.53 0.35 9.58
CA GLY A 1 -13.69 0.54 8.40
C GLY A 1 -12.35 1.05 8.86
N LEU A 2 -11.27 0.47 8.33
CA LEU A 2 -9.89 0.83 8.67
C LEU A 2 -9.30 1.71 7.57
N SER A 3 -8.42 2.64 7.93
CA SER A 3 -7.68 3.46 6.98
C SER A 3 -6.20 3.37 7.29
N THR A 4 -5.41 3.03 6.28
CA THR A 4 -3.97 2.82 6.38
C THR A 4 -3.24 3.92 5.64
N ALA A 5 -2.32 4.59 6.35
CA ALA A 5 -1.37 5.54 5.78
C ALA A 5 0.03 4.95 5.86
N PHE A 6 0.79 5.06 4.78
CA PHE A 6 2.13 4.51 4.65
C PHE A 6 3.19 5.59 4.80
N ASP A 7 4.41 5.19 5.14
CA ASP A 7 5.54 6.10 5.20
C ASP A 7 6.05 6.50 3.80
N MET A 8 6.91 7.52 3.74
CA MET A 8 7.44 8.01 2.47
C MET A 8 8.21 6.95 1.68
N PRO A 9 9.07 6.10 2.28
CA PRO A 9 9.72 4.99 1.56
C PRO A 9 8.71 4.09 0.85
N THR A 10 7.70 3.60 1.56
CA THR A 10 6.65 2.74 1.00
C THR A 10 5.87 3.47 -0.09
N LEU A 11 5.47 4.74 0.13
CA LEU A 11 4.75 5.56 -0.86
C LEU A 11 5.58 5.77 -2.15
N MET A 12 6.91 5.82 -2.04
CA MET A 12 7.84 6.01 -3.15
C MET A 12 8.40 4.70 -3.73
N GLY A 13 7.98 3.54 -3.20
CA GLY A 13 8.41 2.22 -3.67
C GLY A 13 9.86 1.88 -3.35
N TYR A 14 10.36 2.33 -2.20
CA TYR A 14 11.67 1.97 -1.66
C TYR A 14 11.52 1.09 -0.43
N ASP A 15 12.37 0.07 -0.32
CA ASP A 15 12.58 -0.67 0.92
C ASP A 15 13.22 0.23 1.99
N SER A 16 12.99 -0.08 3.26
CA SER A 16 13.45 0.71 4.41
C SER A 16 14.98 0.85 4.53
N ASP A 17 15.77 -0.03 3.88
CA ASP A 17 17.23 0.05 3.86
C ASP A 17 17.80 0.86 2.67
N SER A 18 16.93 1.36 1.79
CA SER A 18 17.31 2.25 0.70
C SER A 18 18.00 3.51 1.22
N PRO A 19 19.08 3.99 0.58
CA PRO A 19 19.68 5.29 0.90
C PRO A 19 18.69 6.45 0.84
N TRP A 20 17.62 6.32 0.04
CA TRP A 20 16.56 7.32 -0.10
C TRP A 20 15.51 7.27 1.03
N ALA A 21 15.51 6.22 1.84
CA ALA A 21 14.59 6.03 2.97
C ALA A 21 15.13 6.61 4.29
N LEU A 22 16.42 6.97 4.34
CA LEU A 22 17.10 7.38 5.56
C LEU A 22 16.40 8.56 6.25
N GLY A 23 15.89 8.31 7.46
CA GLY A 23 15.21 9.31 8.29
C GLY A 23 13.69 9.44 8.04
N GLU A 24 13.13 8.68 7.10
CA GLU A 24 11.71 8.73 6.75
C GLU A 24 10.95 7.43 7.06
N VAL A 25 11.66 6.33 7.33
CA VAL A 25 11.07 5.03 7.72
C VAL A 25 10.17 5.17 8.95
N GLY A 26 8.91 4.79 8.82
CA GLY A 26 7.91 4.80 9.89
C GLY A 26 7.52 6.20 10.40
N ARG A 27 7.95 7.28 9.75
CA ARG A 27 7.81 8.65 10.28
C ARG A 27 6.41 9.22 10.09
N ALA A 28 5.84 9.06 8.90
CA ALA A 28 4.55 9.63 8.51
C ALA A 28 3.42 8.59 8.40
N GLY A 29 3.75 7.30 8.50
CA GLY A 29 2.83 6.18 8.37
C GLY A 29 3.54 4.86 8.67
N VAL A 30 2.88 3.74 8.41
CA VAL A 30 3.49 2.42 8.59
C VAL A 30 4.49 2.13 7.46
N ALA A 31 5.63 1.51 7.80
CA ALA A 31 6.59 0.99 6.85
C ALA A 31 6.15 -0.40 6.38
N VAL A 32 6.10 -0.63 5.08
CA VAL A 32 5.80 -1.94 4.50
C VAL A 32 6.78 -2.21 3.37
N ASP A 33 7.73 -3.10 3.64
CA ASP A 33 8.74 -3.53 2.66
C ASP A 33 8.34 -4.88 2.04
N THR A 34 7.73 -5.75 2.84
CA THR A 34 7.48 -7.15 2.52
C THR A 34 6.05 -7.59 2.84
N LEU A 35 5.68 -8.78 2.35
CA LEU A 35 4.42 -9.42 2.75
C LEU A 35 4.31 -9.60 4.27
N ARG A 36 5.44 -9.87 4.95
CA ARG A 36 5.46 -10.08 6.40
C ARG A 36 5.02 -8.83 7.16
N ASP A 37 5.36 -7.64 6.67
CA ASP A 37 4.93 -6.39 7.31
C ASP A 37 3.42 -6.18 7.14
N MET A 38 2.85 -6.62 6.01
CA MET A 38 1.39 -6.62 5.79
C MET A 38 0.68 -7.67 6.64
N GLU A 39 1.28 -8.84 6.84
CA GLU A 39 0.79 -9.88 7.77
C GLU A 39 0.73 -9.31 9.19
N ASP A 40 1.79 -8.65 9.65
CA ASP A 40 1.87 -8.02 10.98
C ASP A 40 0.89 -6.84 11.10
N LEU A 41 0.76 -6.00 10.06
CA LEU A 41 -0.15 -4.86 10.03
C LEU A 41 -1.62 -5.26 10.20
N TYR A 42 -2.03 -6.39 9.60
CA TYR A 42 -3.40 -6.90 9.67
C TYR A 42 -3.55 -8.11 10.59
N ALA A 43 -2.56 -8.38 11.45
CA ALA A 43 -2.62 -9.45 12.43
C ALA A 43 -3.87 -9.31 13.31
N ASP A 44 -4.55 -10.43 13.54
CA ASP A 44 -5.78 -10.53 14.34
C ASP A 44 -6.98 -9.70 13.82
N ILE A 45 -6.95 -9.27 12.56
CA ILE A 45 -8.06 -8.58 11.89
C ILE A 45 -8.74 -9.51 10.89
N ASP A 46 -10.04 -9.74 11.06
CA ASP A 46 -10.86 -10.45 10.08
C ASP A 46 -11.15 -9.54 8.87
N LEU A 47 -10.32 -9.66 7.83
CA LEU A 47 -10.43 -8.91 6.57
C LEU A 47 -11.72 -9.21 5.78
N GLY A 48 -12.43 -10.30 6.08
CA GLY A 48 -13.74 -10.59 5.48
C GLY A 48 -14.89 -9.82 6.14
N ALA A 49 -14.69 -9.35 7.38
CA ALA A 49 -15.70 -8.62 8.14
C ALA A 49 -15.48 -7.10 8.19
N VAL A 50 -14.30 -6.62 7.79
CA VAL A 50 -13.97 -5.19 7.80
C VAL A 50 -13.69 -4.65 6.40
N SER A 51 -14.10 -3.42 6.15
CA SER A 51 -13.66 -2.69 4.96
C SER A 51 -12.38 -1.90 5.24
N THR A 52 -11.38 -2.02 4.36
CA THR A 52 -10.09 -1.33 4.49
C THR A 52 -9.88 -0.30 3.39
N SER A 53 -9.34 0.86 3.74
CA SER A 53 -8.85 1.87 2.80
C SER A 53 -7.33 1.97 2.93
N MET A 54 -6.62 1.93 1.81
CA MET A 54 -5.17 2.11 1.75
C MET A 54 -4.84 3.34 0.90
N THR A 55 -4.25 4.36 1.53
CA THR A 55 -3.81 5.59 0.84
C THR A 55 -2.47 5.33 0.17
N ILE A 56 -2.52 4.68 -1.00
CA ILE A 56 -1.34 4.27 -1.78
C ILE A 56 -1.58 4.51 -3.28
N ASN A 57 -0.57 5.03 -3.99
CA ASN A 57 -0.64 5.39 -5.41
C ASN A 57 0.47 4.71 -6.22
N GLY A 58 1.71 5.23 -6.19
CA GLY A 58 2.82 4.74 -7.02
C GLY A 58 3.02 3.22 -7.00
N PRO A 59 3.19 2.58 -5.83
CA PRO A 59 3.32 1.13 -5.71
C PRO A 59 2.00 0.43 -5.34
N ALA A 60 0.84 1.04 -5.61
CA ALA A 60 -0.46 0.51 -5.20
C ALA A 60 -0.73 -0.92 -5.67
N ALA A 61 -0.26 -1.31 -6.87
CA ALA A 61 -0.41 -2.67 -7.37
C ALA A 61 0.31 -3.72 -6.51
N ALA A 62 1.52 -3.38 -6.00
CA ALA A 62 2.28 -4.27 -5.13
C ALA A 62 1.60 -4.42 -3.76
N LEU A 63 1.20 -3.30 -3.13
CA LEU A 63 0.51 -3.32 -1.84
C LEU A 63 -0.87 -4.00 -1.93
N LEU A 64 -1.59 -3.82 -3.05
CA LEU A 64 -2.84 -4.56 -3.29
C LEU A 64 -2.59 -6.06 -3.41
N ALA A 65 -1.51 -6.47 -4.09
CA ALA A 65 -1.15 -7.89 -4.18
C ALA A 65 -0.81 -8.48 -2.81
N MET A 66 -0.07 -7.76 -1.97
CA MET A 66 0.22 -8.18 -0.60
C MET A 66 -1.07 -8.26 0.24
N TYR A 67 -1.93 -7.24 0.17
CA TYR A 67 -3.22 -7.23 0.88
C TYR A 67 -4.11 -8.43 0.51
N VAL A 68 -4.21 -8.75 -0.78
CA VAL A 68 -4.94 -9.93 -1.25
C VAL A 68 -4.32 -11.22 -0.72
N ALA A 69 -2.98 -11.33 -0.74
CA ALA A 69 -2.28 -12.51 -0.23
C ALA A 69 -2.52 -12.73 1.27
N VAL A 70 -2.50 -11.66 2.09
CA VAL A 70 -2.84 -11.73 3.52
C VAL A 70 -4.30 -12.16 3.73
N GLY A 71 -5.24 -11.63 2.93
CA GLY A 71 -6.63 -12.06 2.96
C GLY A 71 -6.81 -13.55 2.65
N GLU A 72 -6.15 -14.03 1.59
CA GLU A 72 -6.21 -15.45 1.20
C GLU A 72 -5.56 -16.37 2.24
N GLN A 73 -4.43 -15.97 2.86
CA GLN A 73 -3.82 -16.70 3.97
C GLN A 73 -4.74 -16.79 5.19
N GLY A 74 -5.52 -15.74 5.45
CA GLY A 74 -6.56 -15.70 6.49
C GLY A 74 -7.84 -16.47 6.13
N GLY A 75 -7.92 -17.10 4.95
CA GLY A 75 -9.08 -17.85 4.49
C GLY A 75 -10.20 -17.00 3.89
N VAL A 76 -9.96 -15.73 3.60
CA VAL A 76 -10.91 -14.81 2.97
C VAL A 76 -10.72 -14.85 1.46
N ALA A 77 -11.77 -15.18 0.71
CA ALA A 77 -11.70 -15.16 -0.75
C ALA A 77 -11.53 -13.72 -1.25
N LYS A 78 -10.76 -13.52 -2.34
CA LYS A 78 -10.55 -12.20 -2.93
C LYS A 78 -11.85 -11.44 -3.25
N THR A 79 -12.92 -12.15 -3.60
CA THR A 79 -14.24 -11.56 -3.90
C THR A 79 -14.94 -11.00 -2.67
N ASP A 80 -14.54 -11.43 -1.47
CA ASP A 80 -15.15 -11.05 -0.21
C ASP A 80 -14.38 -9.92 0.49
N LEU A 81 -13.21 -9.55 -0.03
CA LEU A 81 -12.43 -8.42 0.45
C LEU A 81 -13.10 -7.09 0.07
N ALA A 82 -13.60 -6.37 1.07
CA ALA A 82 -14.18 -5.05 0.90
C ALA A 82 -13.13 -3.95 1.15
N GLY A 83 -13.00 -2.98 0.25
CA GLY A 83 -12.05 -1.90 0.48
C GLY A 83 -11.76 -1.00 -0.71
N THR A 84 -10.79 -0.12 -0.51
CA THR A 84 -10.35 0.87 -1.49
C THR A 84 -8.83 1.00 -1.45
N ILE A 85 -8.19 1.10 -2.61
CA ILE A 85 -6.86 1.70 -2.76
C ILE A 85 -7.05 3.08 -3.39
N GLN A 86 -6.25 4.07 -3.01
CA GLN A 86 -6.40 5.42 -3.56
C GLN A 86 -6.19 5.45 -5.08
N ASN A 87 -5.07 4.86 -5.56
CA ASN A 87 -4.78 4.57 -6.97
C ASN A 87 -5.15 5.68 -7.97
N ASP A 88 -4.92 6.94 -7.61
CA ASP A 88 -5.08 8.08 -8.51
C ASP A 88 -3.68 8.66 -8.77
N ILE A 89 -3.08 8.22 -9.87
CA ILE A 89 -1.73 8.67 -10.24
C ILE A 89 -1.75 10.06 -10.90
N LEU A 90 -2.88 10.51 -11.46
CA LEU A 90 -2.91 11.81 -12.16
C LEU A 90 -2.75 12.96 -11.17
N LYS A 91 -3.37 12.87 -9.98
CA LYS A 91 -3.16 13.84 -8.91
C LYS A 91 -1.71 13.84 -8.38
N GLU A 92 -0.98 12.74 -8.51
CA GLU A 92 0.42 12.69 -8.06
C GLU A 92 1.28 13.63 -8.88
N TYR A 93 1.13 13.60 -10.21
CA TYR A 93 1.85 14.51 -11.08
C TYR A 93 1.46 15.97 -10.86
N GLN A 94 0.19 16.24 -10.55
CA GLN A 94 -0.33 17.60 -10.37
C GLN A 94 0.04 18.20 -9.01
N ALA A 95 -0.16 17.47 -7.91
CA ALA A 95 -0.16 18.02 -6.57
C ALA A 95 0.67 17.21 -5.54
N GLN A 96 0.42 15.92 -5.37
CA GLN A 96 0.88 15.16 -4.20
C GLN A 96 2.32 14.61 -4.31
N LYS A 97 2.81 14.38 -5.53
CA LYS A 97 4.22 14.07 -5.86
C LYS A 97 4.75 12.70 -5.41
N GLU A 98 3.88 11.71 -5.20
CA GLU A 98 4.22 10.31 -4.89
C GLU A 98 4.11 9.43 -6.16
N TYR A 99 4.97 9.69 -7.15
CA TYR A 99 5.02 8.92 -8.40
C TYR A 99 6.39 8.26 -8.63
N ILE A 100 6.37 7.05 -9.21
CA ILE A 100 7.58 6.24 -9.47
C ILE A 100 7.94 6.28 -10.97
N TYR A 101 6.97 6.03 -11.84
CA TYR A 101 7.18 5.95 -13.28
C TYR A 101 6.69 7.22 -14.00
N PRO A 102 7.04 7.43 -15.29
CA PRO A 102 6.38 8.45 -16.10
C PRO A 102 4.84 8.24 -16.21
N PRO A 103 4.07 9.26 -16.64
CA PRO A 103 2.60 9.17 -16.68
C PRO A 103 2.03 7.99 -17.47
N ARG A 104 2.56 7.72 -18.67
CA ARG A 104 2.05 6.63 -19.53
C ARG A 104 2.21 5.23 -18.93
N PRO A 105 3.40 4.80 -18.47
CA PRO A 105 3.54 3.51 -17.81
C PRO A 105 2.75 3.42 -16.50
N SER A 106 2.59 4.53 -15.77
CA SER A 106 1.77 4.52 -14.55
C SER A 106 0.28 4.32 -14.84
N MET A 107 -0.26 4.91 -15.91
CA MET A 107 -1.66 4.70 -16.33
C MET A 107 -1.92 3.28 -16.87
N ARG A 108 -0.87 2.54 -17.26
CA ARG A 108 -0.96 1.15 -17.73
C ARG A 108 -1.07 0.16 -16.57
N ILE A 109 -0.58 0.54 -15.40
CA ILE A 109 -0.65 -0.23 -14.15
C ILE A 109 -2.08 -0.12 -13.62
#